data_AF-A0A167V038-F1
#
_entry.id   AF-A0A167V038-F1
#
_cell.length_a   1.000
_cell.length_b   1.000
_cell.length_c   1.000
_cell.angle_alpha   90.00
_cell.angle_beta   90.00
_cell.angle_gamma   90.00
#
_symmetry.space_group_name_H-M   'P 1'
#
loop_
_entity.id
_entity.type
_entity.pdbx_description
1 polymer ?
#
loop_
_entity_poly.entity_id
_entity_poly.type
_entity_poly.pdbx_seq_one_letter_code
_entity_poly.pdbx_strand_id
1 'polypeptide(L)' 'MKGTCIDTGDTAVLEKGKTYFLFPSGSSYVYVSKFDDAHAHMGCFPSFLFQIQRNEWPEEPAAASILENYEQMSLFD' A
#
# COMPACT_ATOMS: atom_id res chain seq x y z
N MET A 1 -5.16 -5.24 0.21
CA MET A 1 -4.18 -4.43 -0.57
C MET A 1 -4.71 -3.02 -0.72
N LYS A 2 -3.95 -2.05 -1.24
CA LYS A 2 -4.46 -0.71 -1.55
C LYS A 2 -4.36 -0.44 -3.05
N GLY A 3 -5.23 0.42 -3.57
CA GLY A 3 -5.12 0.89 -4.95
C GLY A 3 -5.80 2.23 -5.14
N THR A 4 -5.23 3.01 -6.07
CA THR A 4 -5.75 4.32 -6.45
C THR A 4 -6.73 4.16 -7.61
N CYS A 5 -7.93 4.70 -7.48
CA CYS A 5 -8.93 4.70 -8.55
C CYS A 5 -8.43 5.56 -9.72
N ILE A 6 -8.29 4.97 -10.90
CA ILE A 6 -7.86 5.66 -12.14
C ILE A 6 -9.03 5.94 -13.09
N ASP A 7 -10.14 5.20 -12.89
CA ASP A 7 -11.39 5.32 -13.63
C ASP A 7 -12.55 5.01 -12.67
N THR A 8 -13.61 5.83 -12.71
CA THR A 8 -14.79 5.64 -11.85
C THR A 8 -15.79 4.66 -12.43
N GLY A 9 -15.65 4.25 -13.70
CA GLY A 9 -16.57 3.35 -14.40
C GLY A 9 -18.01 3.86 -14.39
N ASP A 10 -18.18 5.18 -14.45
CA ASP A 10 -19.48 5.89 -14.32
C ASP A 10 -20.23 5.65 -12.99
N THR A 11 -19.51 5.24 -11.94
CA THR A 11 -20.10 5.04 -10.61
C THR A 11 -20.06 6.32 -9.78
N ALA A 12 -21.08 6.53 -8.94
CA ALA A 12 -21.12 7.66 -8.02
C ALA A 12 -20.33 7.43 -6.71
N VAL A 13 -19.80 6.22 -6.51
CA VAL A 13 -19.17 5.79 -5.25
C VAL A 13 -17.64 5.92 -5.30
N LEU A 14 -17.06 5.70 -6.49
CA LEU A 14 -15.62 5.83 -6.71
C LEU A 14 -15.25 7.28 -7.04
N GLU A 15 -14.14 7.72 -6.47
CA GLU A 15 -13.56 9.03 -6.70
C GLU A 15 -12.18 8.84 -7.38
N LYS A 16 -12.04 9.34 -8.61
CA LYS A 16 -10.76 9.26 -9.35
C LYS A 16 -9.64 9.96 -8.58
N GLY A 17 -8.48 9.31 -8.49
CA GLY A 17 -7.32 9.75 -7.73
C GLY A 17 -7.34 9.36 -6.25
N LYS A 18 -8.46 8.81 -5.74
CA LYS A 18 -8.56 8.38 -4.34
C LYS A 18 -8.04 6.96 -4.15
N THR A 19 -7.35 6.74 -3.03
CA THR A 19 -6.85 5.42 -2.63
C THR A 19 -7.87 4.72 -1.73
N TYR A 20 -8.13 3.45 -2.04
CA TYR A 20 -9.04 2.59 -1.30
C TYR A 20 -8.34 1.32 -0.83
N PHE A 21 -8.93 0.68 0.18
CA PHE A 21 -8.60 -0.70 0.54
C PHE A 21 -9.32 -1.64 -0.42
N LEU A 22 -8.56 -2.57 -1.00
CA LEU A 22 -9.03 -3.54 -1.98
C LEU A 22 -8.88 -4.94 -1.40
N PHE A 23 -9.97 -5.71 -1.44
CA PHE A 23 -10.01 -7.11 -1.05
C PHE A 23 -10.36 -7.96 -2.28
N PRO A 24 -9.61 -9.02 -2.56
CA PRO A 24 -9.82 -9.81 -3.77
C PRO A 24 -11.21 -10.46 -3.80
N SER A 25 -11.87 -10.39 -4.95
CA SER A 25 -13.12 -11.09 -5.25
C SER A 25 -12.96 -11.84 -6.58
N GLY A 26 -12.35 -13.02 -6.50
CA GLY A 26 -11.93 -13.77 -7.69
C GLY A 26 -10.77 -13.10 -8.44
N SER A 27 -10.63 -13.41 -9.73
CA SER A 27 -9.44 -13.06 -10.53
C SER A 27 -9.47 -11.64 -11.11
N SER A 28 -10.64 -11.04 -11.25
CA SER A 28 -10.82 -9.78 -12.02
C SER A 28 -11.62 -8.71 -11.28
N TYR A 29 -12.07 -9.01 -10.07
CA TYR A 29 -12.85 -8.09 -9.25
C TYR A 29 -12.24 -7.93 -7.87
N VAL A 30 -12.55 -6.80 -7.25
CA VAL A 30 -12.14 -6.44 -5.91
C VAL A 30 -13.33 -5.83 -5.16
N TYR A 31 -13.49 -6.20 -3.90
CA TYR A 31 -14.28 -5.44 -2.96
C TYR A 31 -13.50 -4.19 -2.54
N VAL A 32 -14.18 -3.05 -2.56
CA VAL A 32 -13.57 -1.74 -2.30
C VAL A 32 -14.10 -1.20 -0.98
N SER A 33 -13.22 -0.74 -0.10
CA SER A 33 -13.55 -0.15 1.20
C SER A 33 -12.76 1.14 1.44
N LYS A 34 -13.34 2.07 2.21
CA LYS A 34 -12.62 3.25 2.74
C LYS A 34 -11.77 2.90 3.96
N PHE A 35 -12.07 1.76 4.60
CA PHE A 35 -11.43 1.30 5.83
C PHE A 35 -10.69 0.00 5.57
N ASP A 36 -9.72 -0.32 6.42
CA ASP A 36 -9.01 -1.60 6.39
C ASP A 36 -9.87 -2.72 7.02
N ASP A 37 -11.10 -2.86 6.53
CA ASP A 37 -12.06 -3.86 6.97
C ASP A 37 -12.80 -4.41 5.75
N ALA A 38 -12.65 -5.72 5.54
CA ALA A 38 -13.28 -6.45 4.44
C ALA A 38 -14.81 -6.47 4.54
N HIS A 39 -15.37 -6.34 5.76
CA HIS A 39 -16.82 -6.32 5.97
C HIS A 39 -17.43 -4.93 5.75
N ALA A 40 -16.60 -3.88 5.75
CA ALA A 40 -17.02 -2.50 5.51
C ALA A 40 -16.93 -2.10 4.02
N HIS A 41 -16.96 -3.08 3.11
CA HIS A 41 -16.89 -2.80 1.68
C HIS A 41 -18.13 -2.01 1.20
N MET A 42 -17.93 -1.08 0.28
CA MET A 42 -18.99 -0.27 -0.32
C MET A 42 -19.38 -0.73 -1.73
N GLY A 43 -18.74 -1.79 -2.24
CA GLY A 43 -19.10 -2.41 -3.51
C GLY A 43 -18.03 -3.35 -4.03
N CYS A 44 -18.36 -4.05 -5.13
CA CYS A 44 -17.46 -4.93 -5.87
C CYS A 44 -17.25 -4.36 -7.27
N PHE A 45 -16.00 -4.16 -7.68
CA PHE A 45 -15.63 -3.45 -8.89
C PHE A 45 -14.54 -4.18 -9.66
N PRO A 46 -14.44 -4.00 -10.99
CA PRO A 46 -13.35 -4.55 -11.77
C PRO A 46 -11.99 -4.02 -11.30
N SER A 47 -11.00 -4.91 -11.17
CA SER A 47 -9.67 -4.55 -10.67
C SER A 47 -8.92 -3.58 -11.59
N PHE A 48 -9.22 -3.56 -12.89
CA PHE A 48 -8.59 -2.65 -13.86
C PHE A 48 -8.94 -1.17 -13.65
N LEU A 49 -9.98 -0.85 -12.86
CA LEU A 49 -10.31 0.53 -12.47
C LEU A 49 -9.32 1.11 -11.46
N PHE A 50 -8.40 0.29 -10.93
CA PHE A 50 -7.47 0.65 -9.88
C PHE A 50 -6.02 0.40 -10.29
N GLN A 51 -5.16 1.36 -9.98
CA GLN A 51 -3.73 1.13 -9.94
C GLN A 51 -3.36 0.56 -8.57
N ILE A 52 -3.12 -0.76 -8.52
CA ILE A 52 -2.80 -1.49 -7.29
C ILE A 52 -1.38 -1.12 -6.84
N GLN A 53 -1.27 -0.67 -5.58
CA GLN A 53 0.04 -0.45 -4.95
C GLN A 53 0.59 -1.80 -4.52
N ARG A 54 1.71 -2.21 -5.12
CA ARG A 54 2.52 -3.29 -4.56
C ARG A 54 3.29 -2.69 -3.40
N ASN A 55 3.21 -3.31 -2.23
CA ASN A 55 4.08 -2.98 -1.10
C ASN A 55 5.50 -3.44 -1.44
N GLU A 56 6.18 -2.73 -2.32
CA GLU A 56 7.62 -2.82 -2.45
C GLU A 56 8.18 -1.99 -1.29
N TRP A 57 8.68 -2.67 -0.26
CA TRP A 57 9.49 -2.00 0.75
C TRP A 57 10.67 -1.35 0.03
N PRO A 58 11.01 -0.08 0.32
CA PRO A 58 12.26 0.47 -0.17
C PRO A 58 13.40 -0.43 0.31
N GLU A 59 14.44 -0.60 -0.52
CA GLU A 59 15.62 -1.37 -0.13
C GLU A 59 16.14 -0.88 1.22
N GLU A 60 16.43 -1.81 2.13
CA GLU A 60 17.00 -1.47 3.43
C GLU A 60 18.26 -0.64 3.20
N PRO A 61 18.39 0.56 3.82
CA PRO A 61 19.60 1.35 3.65
C PRO A 61 20.80 0.52 4.09
N ALA A 62 21.91 0.61 3.34
CA ALA A 62 23.14 -0.08 3.69
C ALA A 62 23.49 0.19 5.16
N ALA A 63 23.69 -0.87 5.93
CA ALA A 63 24.03 -0.76 7.34
C ALA A 63 25.25 0.15 7.50
N ALA A 64 25.05 1.35 8.04
CA ALA A 64 26.16 2.20 8.44
C ALA A 64 26.96 1.42 9.49
N SER A 65 28.22 1.11 9.21
CA SER A 65 29.10 0.38 10.10
C SER A 65 29.31 1.17 11.39
N ILE A 66 28.56 0.82 12.43
CA ILE A 66 28.66 1.39 13.79
C ILE A 66 30.07 1.18 14.41
N LEU A 67 30.94 0.41 13.75
CA LEU A 67 32.29 0.06 14.21
C LEU A 67 33.23 1.27 14.38
N GLU A 68 33.07 2.34 13.61
CA GLU A 68 33.95 3.53 13.75
C GLU A 68 33.74 4.26 15.09
N ASN A 69 32.55 4.13 15.70
CA ASN A 69 32.23 4.81 16.95
C ASN A 69 32.64 4.01 18.20
N TYR A 70 32.78 2.68 18.09
CA TYR A 70 33.18 1.83 19.22
C TYR A 70 34.69 1.91 19.49
N GLU A 71 35.52 2.01 18.46
CA GLU A 71 36.97 2.16 18.64
C GLU A 71 37.31 3.50 19.32
N GLN A 72 36.65 4.59 18.93
CA GLN A 72 36.83 5.89 19.58
C GLN A 72 36.35 5.92 21.03
N MET A 73 35.29 5.17 21.38
CA MET A 73 34.78 5.10 22.76
C MET A 73 35.68 4.27 23.69
N SER A 74 36.41 3.29 23.15
CA SER A 74 37.32 2.43 23.92
C SER A 74 38.71 3.03 24.19
N LEU A 75 39.02 4.18 23.58
CA LEU A 75 40.30 4.89 23.73
C LEU A 75 40.33 5.90 24.90
N PHE A 76 39.24 5.98 25.67
CA PHE A 76 39.11 6.89 26.82
C PHE A 76 39.12 6.19 28.19
N ASP A 77 39.46 4.89 28.25
CA ASP A 77 39.72 4.15 29.51
C ASP A 77 41.23 4.10 29.83
#